data_AF-A0A812SC35-F1
#
_entry.id   AF-A0A812SC35-F1
#
_cell.length_a   1.000
_cell.length_b   1.000
_cell.length_c   1.000
_cell.angle_alpha   90.00
_cell.angle_beta   90.00
_cell.angle_gamma   90.00
#
_symmetry.space_group_name_H-M   'P 1'
#
loop_
_entity.id
_entity.type
_entity.pdbx_description
1 polymer ?
#
loop_
_entity_poly.entity_id
_entity_poly.type
_entity_poly.pdbx_seq_one_letter_code
_entity_poly.pdbx_strand_id
1 'polypeptide(L)'
;MDWGTAADSLTAIDPIWAQLFNFYIAFISFAVLNVMTGVFCNSAIKAAERDHEMVIHSLLQSRKEFKDLVSNLFQKIDDLGLGMITISEFERHFNDDSVRAFFESLEMGAVDAWTLFASLDADGDNVISLNDFTERCIQLHGPARSVDLYALTQQN
;
A
#
# COMPACT_ATOMS: atom_id res chain seq x y z
N MET A 1 -29.28 15.96 -41.46
CA MET A 1 -29.85 15.04 -42.47
C MET A 1 -29.96 13.69 -41.81
N ASP A 2 -31.16 13.14 -41.79
CA ASP A 2 -31.37 11.77 -41.35
C ASP A 2 -30.82 10.81 -42.43
N TRP A 3 -30.10 9.77 -42.03
CA TRP A 3 -29.55 8.77 -42.95
C TRP A 3 -30.65 8.12 -43.79
N GLY A 4 -31.89 8.07 -43.27
CA GLY A 4 -33.08 7.64 -44.00
C GLY A 4 -33.36 8.48 -45.25
N THR A 5 -33.37 9.81 -45.14
CA THR A 5 -33.65 10.70 -46.28
C THR A 5 -32.60 10.60 -47.41
N ALA A 6 -31.35 10.32 -47.06
CA ALA A 6 -30.28 10.06 -48.03
C ALA A 6 -30.47 8.69 -48.69
N ALA A 7 -30.76 7.65 -47.91
CA ALA A 7 -30.99 6.29 -48.41
C ALA A 7 -32.21 6.19 -49.33
N ASP A 8 -33.30 6.89 -49.02
CA ASP A 8 -34.52 6.93 -49.84
C ASP A 8 -34.23 7.50 -51.25
N SER A 9 -33.38 8.53 -51.31
CA SER A 9 -32.96 9.15 -52.58
C SER A 9 -32.07 8.23 -53.43
N LEU A 10 -31.26 7.38 -52.78
CA LEU A 10 -30.39 6.39 -53.43
C LEU A 10 -31.18 5.17 -53.94
N THR A 11 -32.21 4.76 -53.21
CA THR A 11 -33.07 3.61 -53.57
C THR A 11 -33.89 3.89 -54.83
N ALA A 12 -34.21 5.16 -55.10
CA ALA A 12 -34.91 5.57 -56.31
C ALA A 12 -34.10 5.39 -57.62
N ILE A 13 -32.77 5.25 -57.52
CA ILE A 13 -31.89 5.05 -58.68
C ILE A 13 -31.67 3.55 -58.92
N ASP A 14 -31.12 2.84 -57.93
CA ASP A 14 -30.98 1.39 -57.94
C ASP A 14 -30.80 0.89 -56.49
N PRO A 15 -31.51 -0.17 -56.06
CA PRO A 15 -31.39 -0.73 -54.70
C PRO A 15 -29.97 -1.12 -54.28
N ILE A 16 -29.07 -1.42 -55.23
CA ILE A 16 -27.68 -1.75 -54.94
C ILE A 16 -26.94 -0.62 -54.23
N TRP A 17 -27.25 0.64 -54.57
CA TRP A 17 -26.62 1.81 -53.97
C TRP A 17 -27.08 2.04 -52.53
N ALA A 18 -28.36 1.78 -52.25
CA ALA A 18 -28.89 1.80 -50.90
C ALA A 18 -28.25 0.71 -50.02
N GLN A 19 -28.06 -0.50 -50.57
CA GLN A 19 -27.40 -1.59 -49.85
C GLN A 19 -25.92 -1.30 -49.55
N LEU A 20 -25.16 -0.79 -50.52
CA LEU A 20 -23.76 -0.37 -50.31
C LEU A 20 -23.66 0.75 -49.26
N PHE A 21 -24.56 1.72 -49.32
CA PHE A 21 -24.61 2.81 -48.35
C PHE A 21 -24.91 2.30 -46.92
N ASN A 22 -25.85 1.36 -46.79
CA ASN A 22 -26.15 0.73 -45.49
C ASN A 22 -24.96 -0.06 -44.93
N PHE A 23 -24.25 -0.82 -45.77
CA PHE A 23 -23.03 -1.51 -45.36
C PHE A 23 -21.93 -0.54 -44.92
N TYR A 24 -21.76 0.57 -45.63
CA TYR A 24 -20.81 1.62 -45.26
C TYR A 24 -21.13 2.21 -43.89
N ILE A 25 -22.39 2.54 -43.62
CA ILE A 25 -22.82 3.08 -42.32
C ILE A 25 -22.61 2.05 -41.21
N ALA A 26 -23.01 0.80 -41.44
CA ALA A 26 -22.83 -0.28 -40.46
C ALA A 26 -21.35 -0.48 -40.12
N PHE A 27 -20.48 -0.50 -41.15
CA PHE A 27 -19.04 -0.63 -40.97
C PHE A 27 -18.45 0.55 -40.19
N ILE A 28 -18.76 1.79 -40.56
CA ILE A 28 -18.26 2.99 -39.85
C ILE A 28 -18.79 3.04 -38.41
N SER A 29 -20.06 2.72 -38.19
CA SER A 29 -20.65 2.69 -36.84
C SER A 29 -20.00 1.64 -35.96
N PHE A 30 -19.75 0.44 -36.51
CA PHE A 30 -19.03 -0.63 -35.82
C PHE A 30 -17.57 -0.25 -35.53
N ALA A 31 -16.88 0.38 -36.50
CA ALA A 31 -15.52 0.87 -36.31
C ALA A 31 -15.45 1.93 -35.19
N VAL A 32 -16.36 2.92 -35.20
CA VAL A 32 -16.43 3.96 -34.17
C VAL A 32 -16.72 3.35 -32.80
N LEU A 33 -17.68 2.41 -32.70
CA LEU A 33 -18.01 1.75 -31.45
C LEU A 33 -16.81 0.97 -30.89
N ASN A 34 -16.07 0.25 -31.73
CA ASN A 34 -14.89 -0.50 -31.32
C ASN A 34 -13.76 0.42 -30.86
N VAL A 35 -13.51 1.53 -31.57
CA VAL A 35 -12.52 2.54 -31.17
C VAL A 35 -12.89 3.14 -29.81
N MET A 36 -14.15 3.54 -29.64
CA MET A 36 -14.64 4.12 -28.38
C MET A 36 -14.53 3.11 -27.22
N THR A 37 -14.93 1.86 -27.45
CA THR A 37 -14.81 0.76 -26.48
C THR A 37 -13.34 0.54 -26.10
N GLY A 38 -12.43 0.57 -27.07
CA GLY A 38 -10.99 0.49 -26.84
C GLY A 38 -10.46 1.61 -25.94
N VAL A 39 -10.90 2.85 -26.18
CA VAL A 39 -10.51 4.01 -25.35
C VAL A 39 -11.04 3.89 -23.91
N PHE A 40 -12.29 3.45 -23.74
CA PHE A 40 -12.86 3.26 -22.40
C PHE A 40 -12.21 2.10 -21.66
N CYS A 41 -11.96 0.98 -22.32
CA CYS A 41 -11.27 -0.17 -21.73
C CYS A 41 -9.85 0.23 -21.29
N ASN A 42 -9.10 0.92 -22.15
CA ASN A 42 -7.77 1.42 -21.80
C ASN A 42 -7.80 2.42 -20.64
N SER A 43 -8.81 3.29 -20.58
CA SER A 43 -9.00 4.20 -19.44
C SER A 43 -9.30 3.46 -18.14
N ALA A 44 -10.16 2.43 -18.20
CA ALA A 44 -10.50 1.60 -17.05
C ALA A 44 -9.29 0.80 -16.52
N ILE A 45 -8.49 0.23 -17.42
CA ILE A 45 -7.24 -0.47 -17.07
C ILE A 45 -6.27 0.49 -16.39
N LYS A 46 -6.02 1.66 -16.97
CA LYS A 46 -5.13 2.66 -16.37
C LYS A 46 -5.60 3.18 -15.02
N ALA A 47 -6.92 3.30 -14.83
CA ALA A 47 -7.48 3.67 -13.53
C ALA A 47 -7.17 2.58 -12.48
N ALA A 48 -7.41 1.32 -12.82
CA ALA A 48 -7.11 0.18 -11.94
C ALA A 48 -5.59 0.07 -11.62
N GLU A 49 -4.72 0.32 -12.60
CA GLU A 49 -3.26 0.34 -12.38
C GLU A 49 -2.82 1.45 -11.41
N ARG A 50 -3.38 2.66 -11.56
CA ARG A 50 -3.07 3.79 -10.66
C ARG A 50 -3.49 3.53 -9.22
N ASP A 51 -4.65 2.90 -9.02
CA ASP A 51 -5.12 2.55 -7.68
C ASP A 51 -4.12 1.59 -7.01
N HIS A 52 -3.60 0.62 -7.75
CA HIS A 52 -2.59 -0.31 -7.24
C HIS A 52 -1.26 0.39 -6.90
N GLU A 53 -0.77 1.24 -7.80
CA GLU A 53 0.46 2.01 -7.58
C GLU A 53 0.35 2.94 -6.37
N MET A 54 -0.80 3.61 -6.21
CA MET A 54 -1.06 4.49 -5.07
C MET A 54 -1.05 3.71 -3.74
N VAL A 55 -1.66 2.52 -3.71
CA VAL A 55 -1.63 1.65 -2.53
C VAL A 55 -0.19 1.25 -2.20
N ILE A 56 0.60 0.79 -3.17
CA ILE A 56 2.01 0.43 -2.95
C ILE A 56 2.80 1.62 -2.42
N HIS A 57 2.64 2.79 -3.03
CA HIS A 57 3.33 4.01 -2.60
C HIS A 57 2.99 4.36 -1.15
N SER A 58 1.71 4.30 -0.76
CA SER A 58 1.28 4.57 0.61
C SER A 58 1.89 3.60 1.64
N LEU A 59 1.99 2.31 1.30
CA LEU A 59 2.61 1.30 2.15
C LEU A 59 4.12 1.52 2.32
N LEU A 60 4.82 1.85 1.22
CA LEU A 60 6.25 2.16 1.26
C LEU A 60 6.52 3.43 2.08
N GLN A 61 5.68 4.46 1.94
CA GLN A 61 5.80 5.69 2.69
C GLN A 61 5.60 5.45 4.20
N SER A 62 4.53 4.74 4.58
CA SER A 62 4.27 4.41 6.00
C SER A 62 5.41 3.58 6.62
N ARG A 63 5.98 2.62 5.88
CA ARG A 63 7.17 1.87 6.34
C ARG A 63 8.39 2.77 6.55
N LYS A 64 8.60 3.75 5.67
CA LYS A 64 9.70 4.70 5.79
C LYS A 64 9.52 5.59 7.02
N GLU A 65 8.34 6.18 7.19
CA GLU A 65 8.01 7.01 8.35
C GLU A 65 8.18 6.24 9.67
N PHE A 66 7.76 4.98 9.71
CA PHE A 66 7.98 4.12 10.86
C PHE A 66 9.46 3.87 11.14
N LYS A 67 10.25 3.54 10.11
CA LYS A 67 11.70 3.34 10.24
C LYS A 67 12.40 4.61 10.74
N ASP A 68 12.01 5.77 10.24
CA ASP A 68 12.56 7.06 10.66
C ASP A 68 12.22 7.34 12.14
N LEU A 69 10.98 7.05 12.57
CA LEU A 69 10.56 7.17 13.97
C LEU A 69 11.38 6.25 14.89
N VAL A 70 11.55 4.98 14.51
CA VAL A 70 12.35 4.01 15.26
C VAL A 70 13.81 4.46 15.36
N SER A 71 14.41 4.91 14.26
CA SER A 71 15.80 5.38 14.23
C SER A 71 16.01 6.60 15.11
N ASN A 72 15.04 7.54 15.12
CA ASN A 72 15.11 8.71 15.98
C ASN A 72 15.02 8.33 17.47
N LEU A 73 14.15 7.36 17.80
CA LEU A 73 14.06 6.85 19.16
C LEU A 73 15.34 6.13 19.58
N PHE A 74 15.91 5.31 18.71
CA PHE A 74 17.17 4.61 18.98
C PHE A 74 18.29 5.59 19.32
N GLN A 75 18.46 6.64 18.49
CA GLN A 75 19.46 7.68 18.74
C GLN A 75 19.21 8.47 20.03
N LYS A 76 17.96 8.57 20.47
CA LYS A 76 17.62 9.21 21.75
C LYS A 76 18.05 8.36 22.95
N ILE A 77 18.06 7.03 22.81
CA ILE A 77 18.41 6.10 23.90
C ILE A 77 19.92 5.80 23.91
N ASP A 78 20.56 5.71 22.73
CA ASP A 78 22.01 5.50 22.57
C ASP A 78 22.82 6.76 22.94
N ASP A 79 22.80 7.11 24.23
CA ASP A 79 23.53 8.22 24.84
C ASP A 79 25.04 8.17 24.53
N LEU A 80 25.61 6.96 24.50
CA LEU A 80 27.04 6.75 24.29
C LEU A 80 27.43 6.78 22.80
N GLY A 81 26.47 6.74 21.89
CA GLY A 81 26.70 6.73 20.43
C GLY A 81 27.48 5.50 19.97
N LEU A 82 27.31 4.37 20.65
CA LEU A 82 28.01 3.13 20.34
C LEU A 82 27.33 2.34 19.22
N GLY A 83 26.14 2.78 18.78
CA GLY A 83 25.32 2.09 17.80
C GLY A 83 24.59 0.88 18.37
N MET A 84 24.58 0.73 19.70
CA MET A 84 23.90 -0.32 20.45
C MET A 84 23.33 0.24 21.74
N ILE A 85 22.15 -0.23 22.15
CA ILE A 85 21.50 0.15 23.40
C ILE A 85 21.78 -0.91 24.46
N THR A 86 22.40 -0.51 25.55
CA THR A 86 22.56 -1.34 26.75
C THR A 86 21.35 -1.21 27.68
N ILE A 87 21.15 -2.18 28.57
CA ILE A 87 20.10 -2.09 29.60
C ILE A 87 20.21 -0.82 30.44
N SER A 88 21.42 -0.36 30.76
CA SER A 88 21.63 0.83 31.59
C SER A 88 21.22 2.12 30.89
N GLU A 89 21.42 2.22 29.58
CA GLU A 89 20.93 3.33 28.75
C GLU A 89 19.40 3.25 28.62
N PHE A 90 18.88 2.05 28.39
CA PHE A 90 17.45 1.82 28.28
C PHE A 90 16.71 2.20 29.56
N GLU A 91 17.19 1.79 30.74
CA GLU A 91 16.61 2.13 32.05
C GLU A 91 16.60 3.64 32.31
N ARG A 92 17.65 4.35 31.89
CA ARG A 92 17.74 5.81 32.06
C ARG A 92 16.66 6.53 31.26
N HIS A 93 16.37 6.05 30.06
CA HIS A 93 15.40 6.65 29.14
C HIS A 93 13.99 6.02 29.24
N PHE A 94 13.82 4.93 29.99
CA PHE A 94 12.54 4.23 30.10
C PHE A 94 11.41 5.12 30.62
N ASN A 95 11.72 6.08 31.50
CA ASN A 95 10.74 7.02 32.05
C ASN A 95 10.52 8.27 31.19
N ASP A 96 11.22 8.43 30.06
CA ASP A 96 10.99 9.54 29.15
C ASP A 96 9.62 9.40 28.47
N ASP A 97 8.83 10.47 28.50
CA ASP A 97 7.48 10.49 27.90
C ASP A 97 7.48 10.08 26.42
N SER A 98 8.52 10.44 25.66
CA SER A 98 8.63 10.06 24.24
C SER A 98 8.87 8.57 24.04
N VAL A 99 9.68 7.95 24.93
CA VAL A 99 10.03 6.53 24.86
C VAL A 99 8.81 5.69 25.26
N ARG A 100 8.14 6.10 26.35
CA ARG A 100 6.89 5.49 26.80
C ARG A 100 5.78 5.61 25.77
N ALA A 101 5.53 6.80 25.24
CA ALA A 101 4.49 7.01 24.24
C ALA A 101 4.73 6.17 22.97
N PHE A 102 6.00 5.99 22.58
CA PHE A 102 6.34 5.12 21.45
C PHE A 102 6.01 3.65 21.76
N PHE A 103 6.45 3.10 22.89
CA PHE A 103 6.16 1.70 23.22
C PHE A 103 4.67 1.46 23.53
N GLU A 104 3.97 2.44 24.10
CA GLU A 104 2.51 2.41 24.23
C GLU A 104 1.83 2.39 22.85
N SER A 105 2.35 3.12 21.86
CA SER A 105 1.84 3.06 20.47
C SER A 105 2.07 1.70 19.81
N LEU A 106 3.05 0.93 20.31
CA LEU A 106 3.32 -0.46 19.92
C LEU A 106 2.53 -1.48 20.75
N GLU A 107 1.60 -1.03 21.60
CA GLU A 107 0.86 -1.85 22.57
C GLU A 107 1.78 -2.64 23.52
N MET A 108 3.01 -2.16 23.70
CA MET A 108 3.99 -2.69 24.64
C MET A 108 3.96 -1.85 25.91
N GLY A 109 2.90 -2.04 26.70
CA GLY A 109 2.81 -1.49 28.05
C GLY A 109 3.64 -2.33 29.02
N ALA A 110 4.94 -2.09 29.10
CA ALA A 110 5.76 -2.74 30.13
C ALA A 110 5.66 -2.00 31.46
N VAL A 111 5.59 -2.78 32.54
CA VAL A 111 5.61 -2.27 33.92
C VAL A 111 7.03 -1.86 34.33
N ASP A 112 8.04 -2.49 33.73
CA ASP A 112 9.45 -2.31 34.03
C ASP A 112 10.32 -2.32 32.77
N ALA A 113 11.43 -1.58 32.83
CA ALA A 113 12.39 -1.42 31.73
C ALA A 113 13.02 -2.75 31.31
N TRP A 114 13.29 -3.63 32.28
CA TRP A 114 13.94 -4.91 32.04
C TRP A 114 13.07 -5.85 31.19
N THR A 115 11.78 -5.99 31.53
CA THR A 115 10.85 -6.81 30.74
C THR A 115 10.75 -6.32 29.29
N LEU A 116 10.70 -5.01 29.08
CA LEU A 116 10.63 -4.47 27.72
C LEU A 116 11.95 -4.66 26.98
N PHE A 117 13.08 -4.41 27.64
CA PHE A 117 14.41 -4.64 27.07
C PHE A 117 14.58 -6.12 26.66
N ALA A 118 14.23 -7.06 27.54
CA ALA A 118 14.29 -8.49 27.27
C ALA A 118 13.33 -8.94 26.15
N SER A 119 12.26 -8.20 25.88
CA SER A 119 11.37 -8.48 24.74
C SER A 119 11.99 -8.04 23.40
N LEU A 120 12.90 -7.07 23.44
CA LEU A 120 13.60 -6.52 22.28
C LEU A 120 14.94 -7.24 22.04
N ASP A 121 15.64 -7.64 23.09
CA ASP A 121 16.86 -8.45 23.05
C ASP A 121 16.53 -9.88 22.60
N ALA A 122 16.76 -10.13 21.31
CA ALA A 122 16.40 -11.36 20.61
C ALA A 122 17.32 -12.53 20.95
N ASP A 123 18.60 -12.20 21.05
CA ASP A 123 19.77 -13.05 21.06
C ASP A 123 20.34 -13.23 22.48
N GLY A 124 19.86 -12.42 23.43
CA GLY A 124 20.19 -12.51 24.85
C GLY A 124 21.62 -12.05 25.15
N ASP A 125 22.19 -11.22 24.27
CA ASP A 125 23.55 -10.70 24.43
C ASP A 125 23.58 -9.44 25.33
N ASN A 126 22.41 -9.00 25.81
CA ASN A 126 22.17 -7.83 26.66
C ASN A 126 22.53 -6.49 25.98
N VAL A 127 22.58 -6.46 24.65
CA VAL A 127 22.67 -5.24 23.86
C VAL A 127 21.66 -5.29 22.73
N ILE A 128 21.18 -4.14 22.28
CA ILE A 128 20.23 -4.08 21.16
C ILE A 128 20.83 -3.20 20.08
N SER A 129 21.16 -3.79 18.93
CA SER A 129 21.64 -3.01 17.79
C SER A 129 20.47 -2.25 17.12
N LEU A 130 20.78 -1.22 16.33
CA LEU A 130 19.75 -0.50 15.57
C LEU A 130 18.95 -1.43 14.64
N ASN A 131 19.61 -2.44 14.07
CA ASN A 131 18.95 -3.39 13.18
C ASN A 131 17.97 -4.26 13.95
N ASP A 132 18.39 -4.81 15.09
CA ASP A 132 17.55 -5.67 15.92
C ASP A 132 16.38 -4.87 16.51
N PHE A 133 16.63 -3.65 16.98
CA PHE A 133 15.60 -2.74 17.45
C PHE A 133 14.56 -2.45 16.36
N THR A 134 15.02 -2.17 15.14
CA THR A 134 14.15 -1.89 14.00
C THR A 134 13.34 -3.11 13.59
N GLU A 135 13.99 -4.26 13.47
CA GLU A 135 13.32 -5.50 13.09
C GLU A 135 12.28 -5.92 14.12
N ARG A 136 12.60 -5.81 15.41
CA ARG A 136 11.69 -6.10 16.52
C ARG A 136 10.53 -5.13 16.56
N CYS A 137 10.78 -3.83 16.42
CA CYS A 137 9.71 -2.84 16.35
C CYS A 137 8.81 -3.08 15.12
N ILE A 138 9.35 -3.47 13.96
CA ILE A 138 8.56 -3.83 12.77
C ILE A 138 7.75 -5.10 13.02
N GLN A 139 8.31 -6.10 13.69
CA GLN A 139 7.60 -7.35 14.01
C GLN A 139 6.45 -7.10 14.99
N LEU A 140 6.66 -6.20 15.95
CA LEU A 140 5.70 -5.86 17.00
C LEU A 140 4.62 -4.88 16.53
N HIS A 141 4.98 -3.92 15.67
CA HIS A 141 4.06 -3.00 14.99
C HIS A 141 3.35 -3.66 13.79
N GLY A 142 3.95 -4.70 13.21
CA GLY A 142 3.59 -5.19 11.88
C GLY A 142 2.20 -5.83 11.81
N PRO A 143 1.65 -5.99 10.59
CA PRO A 143 0.40 -6.70 10.35
C PRO A 143 0.46 -8.20 10.70
N ALA A 144 1.54 -8.68 11.31
CA ALA A 144 1.66 -10.05 11.81
C ALA A 144 0.54 -10.38 12.83
N ARG A 145 0.09 -9.42 13.66
CA ARG A 145 -1.10 -9.62 14.52
C ARG A 145 -2.41 -9.75 13.74
N SER A 146 -2.54 -9.14 12.56
CA SER A 146 -3.76 -9.25 11.74
C SER A 146 -3.75 -10.46 10.79
N VAL A 147 -2.57 -10.93 10.36
CA VAL A 147 -2.43 -12.15 9.55
C VAL A 147 -2.62 -13.41 10.40
N ASP A 148 -2.11 -13.45 11.63
CA ASP A 148 -2.36 -14.60 12.54
C ASP A 148 -3.83 -14.68 12.99
N LEU A 149 -4.52 -13.54 13.15
CA LEU A 149 -5.97 -13.53 13.40
C LEU A 149 -6.79 -14.07 12.20
N TYR A 150 -6.34 -13.81 10.97
CA TYR A 150 -6.98 -14.34 9.76
C TYR A 150 -6.71 -15.84 9.56
N ALA A 151 -5.54 -16.33 9.96
CA ALA A 151 -5.20 -17.76 9.92
C ALA A 151 -5.97 -18.57 10.98
N LEU A 152 -6.20 -17.99 12.17
CA LEU A 152 -6.96 -18.62 13.26
C LEU A 152 -8.49 -18.59 13.05
N THR A 153 -9.00 -17.65 12.26
CA THR A 153 -10.44 -17.57 11.94
C THR A 153 -10.87 -18.43 10.75
N GLN A 154 -9.93 -18.92 9.93
CA GLN A 154 -10.20 -19.92 8.89
C GLN A 154 -10.06 -21.39 9.35
N GLN A 155 -9.63 -21.63 10.60
CA GLN A 155 -9.52 -22.98 11.18
C GLN A 155 -10.65 -23.36 12.15
N ASN A 156 -11.75 -22.59 12.21
CA ASN A 156 -12.98 -22.98 12.92
C ASN A 156 -14.18 -23.07 11.96
#